data_AF-A0A0S8DI00-F1
#
_entry.id   AF-A0A0S8DI00-F1
#
_cell.length_a   1.000
_cell.length_b   1.000
_cell.length_c   1.000
_cell.angle_alpha   90.00
_cell.angle_beta   90.00
_cell.angle_gamma   90.00
#
_symmetry.space_group_name_H-M   'P 1'
#
loop_
_entity.id
_entity.type
_entity.pdbx_description
1 polymer ?
#
loop_
_entity_poly.entity_id
_entity_poly.type
_entity_poly.pdbx_seq_one_letter_code
_entity_poly.pdbx_strand_id
1 'polypeptide(L)'
;MQVLNKNRMDFLRKKAAGTAALPFREQMVYIDMVFENINDWLKMKWKDKTSELIYPASRWIEFEQWMEKRFVKNMSRTPREVASMCMYYLKIKGKMKPLMIKLAQKVKARVVMREKRKGNHIGN
;
A
#
# COMPACT_ATOMS: atom_id res chain seq x y z
N MET A 1 -0.53 1.41 20.91
CA MET A 1 -0.22 2.81 20.53
C MET A 1 0.00 3.58 21.83
N GLN A 2 1.15 4.24 22.01
CA GLN A 2 1.29 5.18 23.12
C GLN A 2 0.39 6.38 22.85
N VAL A 3 -0.54 6.67 23.76
CA VAL A 3 -1.43 7.82 23.66
C VAL A 3 -0.57 9.07 23.90
N LEU A 4 -0.42 9.92 22.89
CA LEU A 4 0.24 11.22 23.05
C LEU A 4 -0.60 12.09 23.98
N ASN A 5 0.04 12.82 24.90
CA ASN A 5 -0.71 13.72 25.78
C ASN A 5 -1.44 14.81 24.95
N LYS A 6 -2.49 15.38 25.55
CA LYS A 6 -3.36 16.38 24.91
C LYS A 6 -2.56 17.56 24.32
N ASN A 7 -1.62 18.12 25.08
CA ASN A 7 -0.80 19.26 24.66
C ASN A 7 0.03 18.93 23.41
N ARG A 8 0.57 17.71 23.32
CA ARG A 8 1.33 17.25 22.15
C ARG A 8 0.43 17.05 20.94
N MET A 9 -0.79 16.54 21.13
CA MET A 9 -1.76 16.42 20.05
C MET A 9 -2.20 17.79 19.51
N ASP A 10 -2.42 18.76 20.37
CA ASP A 10 -2.82 20.12 19.96
C ASP A 10 -1.69 20.85 19.23
N PHE A 11 -0.45 20.68 19.69
CA PHE A 11 0.73 21.15 18.97
C PHE A 11 0.82 20.56 17.54
N LEU A 12 0.65 19.24 17.42
CA LEU A 12 0.70 18.56 16.13
C LEU A 12 -0.44 18.99 15.19
N ARG A 13 -1.66 19.17 15.71
CA ARG A 13 -2.80 19.69 14.95
C ARG A 13 -2.52 21.09 14.41
N LYS A 14 -1.97 21.98 15.23
CA LYS A 14 -1.63 23.35 14.80
C LYS A 14 -0.60 23.35 13.67
N LYS A 15 0.44 22.52 13.78
CA LYS A 15 1.45 22.37 12.72
C LYS A 15 0.85 21.79 11.43
N ALA A 16 -0.02 20.78 11.54
CA ALA A 16 -0.71 20.19 10.39
C ALA A 16 -1.61 21.21 9.69
N ALA A 17 -2.42 21.97 10.44
CA ALA A 17 -3.28 23.02 9.89
C ALA A 17 -2.49 24.13 9.18
N GLY A 18 -1.38 24.57 9.79
CA GLY A 18 -0.49 25.55 9.16
C GLY A 18 0.10 25.05 7.84
N THR A 19 0.51 23.78 7.78
CA THR A 19 1.03 23.16 6.54
C THR A 19 -0.05 23.06 5.47
N ALA A 20 -1.27 22.65 5.84
CA ALA A 20 -2.38 22.50 4.92
C ALA A 20 -2.89 23.83 4.34
N ALA A 21 -2.65 24.95 5.04
CA ALA A 21 -3.01 26.29 4.57
C ALA A 21 -2.01 26.87 3.56
N LEU A 22 -0.82 26.29 3.40
CA LEU A 22 0.18 26.75 2.42
C LEU A 22 -0.29 26.48 0.98
N PRO A 23 0.16 27.27 -0.02
CA PRO A 23 0.00 26.92 -1.43
C PRO A 23 0.59 25.54 -1.76
N PHE A 24 0.00 24.83 -2.72
CA PHE A 24 0.42 23.45 -3.08
C PHE A 24 1.93 23.33 -3.35
N ARG A 25 2.54 24.31 -4.02
CA ARG A 25 3.98 24.32 -4.29
C ARG A 25 4.81 24.34 -3.00
N GLU A 26 4.42 25.17 -2.03
CA GLU A 26 5.08 25.27 -0.73
C GLU A 26 4.85 24.02 0.12
N GLN A 27 3.66 23.41 0.03
CA GLN A 27 3.40 22.11 0.64
C GLN A 27 4.37 21.05 0.13
N MET A 28 4.64 21.00 -1.18
CA MET A 28 5.59 20.03 -1.75
C MET A 28 7.02 20.29 -1.25
N VAL A 29 7.48 21.54 -1.24
CA VAL A 29 8.80 21.91 -0.70
C VAL A 29 8.93 21.51 0.77
N TYR A 30 7.89 21.77 1.58
CA TYR A 30 7.89 21.35 2.98
C TYR A 30 7.98 19.83 3.13
N ILE A 31 7.24 19.06 2.32
CA ILE A 31 7.31 17.60 2.32
C ILE A 31 8.72 17.14 1.95
N ASP A 32 9.34 17.71 0.93
CA ASP A 32 10.71 17.36 0.53
C ASP A 32 11.69 17.59 1.69
N MET A 33 11.63 18.76 2.35
CA MET A 33 12.44 19.07 3.54
C MET A 33 12.22 18.07 4.67
N VAL A 34 10.98 17.65 4.93
CA VAL A 34 10.69 16.62 5.94
C VAL A 34 11.35 15.29 5.56
N PHE A 35 11.27 14.88 4.29
CA PHE A 35 11.83 13.61 3.83
C PHE A 35 13.37 13.62 3.79
N GLU A 36 14.01 14.76 3.59
CA GLU A 36 15.47 14.93 3.70
C GLU A 36 15.97 14.72 5.13
N ASN A 37 15.16 15.06 6.14
CA ASN A 37 15.54 15.02 7.55
C ASN A 37 15.21 13.70 8.27
N ILE A 38 14.76 12.68 7.55
CA ILE A 38 14.41 11.37 8.15
C ILE A 38 15.16 10.22 7.47
N ASN A 39 15.45 9.17 8.24
CA ASN A 39 16.11 7.97 7.73
C ASN A 39 15.20 7.10 6.85
N ASP A 40 15.79 6.21 6.06
CA ASP A 40 15.08 5.38 5.08
C ASP A 40 14.05 4.43 5.70
N TRP A 41 14.29 3.95 6.92
CA TRP A 41 13.31 3.16 7.65
C TRP A 41 12.04 3.98 7.95
N LEU A 42 12.19 5.24 8.37
CA LEU A 42 11.06 6.12 8.65
C LEU A 42 10.36 6.53 7.36
N LYS A 43 11.09 6.80 6.27
CA LYS A 43 10.51 7.01 4.93
C LYS A 43 9.63 5.84 4.51
N MET A 44 10.07 4.61 4.74
CA MET A 44 9.28 3.41 4.43
C MET A 44 8.00 3.32 5.27
N LYS A 45 8.08 3.60 6.57
CA LYS A 45 6.88 3.68 7.43
C LYS A 45 5.90 4.75 6.99
N TRP A 46 6.39 5.92 6.59
CA TRP A 46 5.56 7.02 6.08
C TRP A 46 4.89 6.65 4.77
N LYS A 47 5.61 5.97 3.86
CA LYS A 47 5.04 5.46 2.62
C LYS A 47 3.90 4.47 2.88
N ASP A 48 4.07 3.54 3.81
CA ASP A 48 3.02 2.58 4.17
C ASP A 48 1.81 3.31 4.77
N LYS A 49 2.04 4.23 5.72
CA LYS A 49 0.95 4.98 6.36
C LYS A 49 0.19 5.89 5.39
N THR A 50 0.89 6.60 4.52
CA THR A 50 0.25 7.45 3.49
C THR A 50 -0.55 6.62 2.50
N SER A 51 -0.10 5.40 2.16
CA SER A 51 -0.86 4.48 1.32
C SER A 51 -2.17 4.04 1.98
N GLU A 52 -2.20 3.83 3.30
CA GLU A 52 -3.43 3.56 4.07
C GLU A 52 -4.39 4.76 4.11
N LEU A 53 -3.85 5.99 4.09
CA LEU A 53 -4.66 7.22 4.10
C LEU A 53 -5.26 7.54 2.72
N ILE A 54 -4.51 7.25 1.65
CA ILE A 54 -4.94 7.51 0.27
C ILE A 54 -5.97 6.46 -0.20
N TYR A 55 -5.80 5.21 0.24
CA TYR A 55 -6.67 4.11 -0.14
C TYR A 55 -7.40 3.53 1.09
N PRO A 56 -8.74 3.60 1.15
CA PRO A 56 -9.47 3.02 2.27
C PRO A 56 -9.21 1.51 2.34
N ALA A 57 -9.29 0.93 3.54
CA ALA A 57 -9.05 -0.50 3.76
C ALA A 57 -9.89 -1.40 2.84
N SER A 58 -11.12 -0.99 2.53
CA SER A 58 -12.01 -1.69 1.59
C SER A 58 -11.41 -1.85 0.20
N ARG A 59 -10.65 -0.85 -0.27
CA ARG A 59 -10.02 -0.88 -1.60
C ARG A 59 -8.83 -1.84 -1.65
N TRP A 60 -8.09 -1.97 -0.55
CA TRP A 60 -7.05 -3.00 -0.42
C TRP A 60 -7.64 -4.41 -0.46
N ILE A 61 -8.76 -4.63 0.22
CA ILE A 61 -9.48 -5.91 0.20
C ILE A 61 -9.96 -6.23 -1.22
N GLU A 62 -10.52 -5.25 -1.93
CA GLU A 62 -10.94 -5.40 -3.33
C GLU A 62 -9.78 -5.85 -4.21
N PHE A 63 -8.60 -5.24 -4.06
CA PHE A 63 -7.40 -5.64 -4.80
C PHE A 63 -6.99 -7.08 -4.49
N GLU A 64 -6.97 -7.47 -3.21
CA GLU A 64 -6.64 -8.84 -2.81
C GLU A 64 -7.61 -9.86 -3.41
N GLN A 65 -8.91 -9.62 -3.29
CA GLN A 65 -9.96 -10.51 -3.82
C GLN A 65 -9.88 -10.61 -5.34
N TRP A 66 -9.63 -9.50 -6.02
CA TRP A 66 -9.47 -9.48 -7.48
C TRP A 66 -8.28 -10.34 -7.90
N MET A 67 -7.13 -10.19 -7.24
CA MET A 67 -5.92 -10.97 -7.53
C MET A 67 -6.10 -12.46 -7.21
N GLU A 68 -6.73 -12.77 -6.08
CA GLU A 68 -7.00 -14.15 -5.65
C GLU A 68 -7.80 -14.91 -6.70
N LYS A 69 -8.87 -14.31 -7.24
CA LYS A 69 -9.66 -14.89 -8.34
C LYS A 69 -8.80 -15.21 -9.58
N ARG A 70 -7.77 -14.41 -9.88
CA ARG A 70 -6.88 -14.64 -11.03
C ARG A 70 -5.89 -15.77 -10.79
N PHE A 71 -5.39 -15.92 -9.57
CA PHE A 71 -4.51 -17.02 -9.19
C PHE A 71 -5.27 -18.33 -9.10
N VAL A 72 -6.44 -18.35 -8.44
CA VAL A 72 -7.28 -19.56 -8.37
C VAL A 72 -7.66 -20.05 -9.77
N LYS A 73 -7.96 -19.14 -10.70
CA LYS A 73 -8.25 -19.50 -12.09
C LYS A 73 -7.03 -20.01 -12.85
N ASN A 74 -5.82 -19.51 -12.55
CA ASN A 74 -4.58 -19.95 -13.18
C ASN A 74 -3.38 -19.65 -12.25
N MET A 75 -2.83 -20.71 -11.65
CA MET A 75 -1.71 -20.62 -10.71
C MET A 75 -0.34 -20.39 -11.37
N SER A 76 -0.20 -20.62 -12.69
CA SER A 76 1.04 -20.37 -13.40
C SER A 76 1.34 -18.88 -13.56
N ARG A 77 0.32 -18.02 -13.47
CA ARG A 77 0.49 -16.56 -13.55
C ARG A 77 1.47 -16.04 -12.52
N THR A 78 2.36 -15.16 -12.94
CA THR A 78 3.32 -14.50 -12.05
C THR A 78 2.65 -13.36 -11.27
N PRO A 79 3.15 -13.04 -10.06
CA PRO A 79 2.70 -11.85 -9.33
C PRO A 79 2.81 -10.55 -10.13
N ARG A 80 3.83 -10.43 -10.99
CA ARG A 80 4.05 -9.25 -11.84
C ARG A 80 2.94 -9.07 -12.88
N GLU A 81 2.54 -10.16 -13.53
CA GLU A 81 1.44 -10.15 -14.51
C GLU A 81 0.12 -9.80 -13.82
N VAL A 82 -0.22 -10.50 -12.73
CA VAL A 82 -1.48 -10.27 -12.02
C VAL A 82 -1.57 -8.86 -11.44
N ALA A 83 -0.45 -8.32 -10.92
CA ALA A 83 -0.39 -6.92 -10.49
C ALA A 83 -0.65 -5.96 -11.66
N SER A 84 -0.02 -6.18 -12.81
CA SER A 84 -0.19 -5.32 -13.99
C SER A 84 -1.62 -5.36 -14.52
N MET A 85 -2.24 -6.55 -14.57
CA MET A 85 -3.64 -6.69 -14.93
C MET A 85 -4.56 -5.97 -13.93
N CYS A 86 -4.35 -6.18 -12.63
CA CYS A 86 -5.14 -5.52 -11.58
C CYS A 86 -5.09 -3.99 -11.71
N MET A 87 -3.89 -3.45 -11.92
CA MET A 87 -3.70 -2.02 -12.12
C MET A 87 -4.40 -1.49 -13.37
N TYR A 88 -4.35 -2.24 -14.48
CA TYR A 88 -5.03 -1.88 -15.72
C TYR A 88 -6.56 -1.85 -15.53
N TYR A 89 -7.13 -2.93 -14.99
CA TYR A 89 -8.59 -3.06 -14.84
C TYR A 89 -9.17 -2.11 -13.79
N LEU A 90 -8.46 -1.88 -12.69
CA LEU A 90 -8.93 -1.02 -11.60
C LEU A 90 -8.41 0.42 -11.68
N LYS A 91 -7.82 0.80 -12.83
CA LYS A 91 -7.31 2.15 -13.15
C LYS A 91 -6.37 2.69 -12.07
N ILE A 92 -5.44 1.86 -11.61
CA ILE A 92 -4.47 2.20 -10.56
C ILE A 92 -3.25 2.90 -11.18
N LYS A 93 -2.79 3.99 -10.55
CA LYS A 93 -1.64 4.76 -11.03
C LYS A 93 -0.35 3.94 -11.07
N GLY A 94 0.46 4.11 -12.12
CA GLY A 94 1.70 3.36 -12.37
C GLY A 94 2.72 3.38 -11.23
N LYS A 95 2.78 4.47 -10.45
CA LYS A 95 3.67 4.61 -9.28
C LYS A 95 3.42 3.54 -8.20
N MET A 96 2.24 2.93 -8.17
CA MET A 96 1.92 1.85 -7.23
C MET A 96 2.45 0.48 -7.65
N LYS A 97 3.00 0.33 -8.86
CA LYS A 97 3.39 -0.98 -9.40
C LYS A 97 4.27 -1.80 -8.44
N PRO A 98 5.31 -1.25 -7.78
CA PRO A 98 6.09 -2.03 -6.82
C PRO A 98 5.26 -2.55 -5.63
N LEU A 99 4.30 -1.75 -5.14
CA LEU A 99 3.42 -2.12 -4.04
C LEU A 99 2.40 -3.18 -4.46
N MET A 100 1.83 -3.04 -5.66
CA MET A 100 0.88 -4.02 -6.21
C MET A 100 1.55 -5.37 -6.48
N ILE A 101 2.83 -5.39 -6.89
CA ILE A 101 3.60 -6.63 -7.04
C ILE A 101 3.77 -7.31 -5.68
N LYS A 102 4.15 -6.56 -4.63
CA LYS A 102 4.26 -7.11 -3.27
C LYS A 102 2.93 -7.66 -2.76
N LEU A 103 1.81 -6.97 -3.05
CA LEU A 103 0.47 -7.46 -2.71
C LEU A 103 0.18 -8.78 -3.44
N ALA A 104 0.42 -8.84 -4.74
CA ALA A 104 0.22 -10.04 -5.55
C ALA A 104 1.07 -11.23 -5.06
N GLN A 105 2.32 -10.98 -4.61
CA GLN A 105 3.17 -12.02 -4.01
C GLN A 105 2.54 -12.59 -2.74
N LYS A 106 2.08 -11.72 -1.83
CA LYS A 106 1.41 -12.13 -0.59
C LYS A 106 0.14 -12.94 -0.87
N VAL A 107 -0.68 -12.47 -1.82
CA VAL A 107 -1.91 -13.17 -2.23
C VAL A 107 -1.58 -14.54 -2.83
N LYS A 108 -0.61 -14.63 -3.76
CA LYS A 108 -0.21 -15.91 -4.37
C LYS A 108 0.27 -16.91 -3.31
N ALA A 109 1.11 -16.48 -2.37
CA ALA A 109 1.57 -17.33 -1.27
C ALA A 109 0.40 -17.87 -0.43
N ARG A 110 -0.58 -17.01 -0.12
CA ARG A 110 -1.80 -17.40 0.61
C ARG A 110 -2.63 -18.43 -0.14
N VAL A 111 -2.81 -18.23 -1.45
CA VAL A 111 -3.55 -19.17 -2.32
C VAL A 111 -2.82 -20.51 -2.42
N VAL A 112 -1.49 -20.51 -2.66
CA VAL A 112 -0.67 -21.73 -2.69
C VAL A 112 -0.84 -22.53 -1.40
N MET A 113 -0.73 -21.87 -0.25
CA MET A 113 -0.86 -22.55 1.05
C MET A 113 -2.26 -23.14 1.25
N ARG A 114 -3.31 -22.44 0.82
CA ARG A 114 -4.69 -22.94 0.91
C ARG A 114 -4.88 -24.17 0.02
N GLU A 115 -4.40 -24.14 -1.21
CA GLU A 115 -4.55 -25.24 -2.16
C GLU A 115 -3.72 -26.47 -1.74
N LYS A 116 -2.52 -26.28 -1.21
CA LYS A 116 -1.73 -27.36 -0.59
C LYS A 116 -2.48 -28.05 0.55
N ARG A 117 -3.14 -27.29 1.43
CA ARG A 117 -3.94 -27.84 2.54
C ARG A 117 -5.17 -28.62 2.09
N LYS A 118 -5.70 -28.32 0.90
CA LYS A 118 -6.80 -29.07 0.29
C LYS A 118 -6.35 -30.37 -0.40
N GLY A 119 -5.05 -30.66 -0.44
CA GLY A 119 -4.49 -31.82 -1.16
C GLY A 119 -4.33 -31.60 -2.66
N ASN A 120 -4.60 -30.39 -3.18
CA ASN A 120 -4.41 -30.09 -4.59
C ASN A 120 -2.90 -29.96 -4.89
N HIS A 121 -2.38 -30.85 -5.75
CA HIS A 121 -1.01 -30.73 -6.27
C HIS A 121 -0.91 -29.51 -7.19
N ILE A 122 -0.16 -28.50 -6.74
CA ILE A 122 0.10 -27.30 -7.54
C ILE A 122 1.41 -27.57 -8.28
N GLY A 123 1.30 -28.01 -9.53
CA GLY A 123 2.44 -28.19 -10.42
C GLY A 123 3.20 -26.87 -10.61
N ASN A 124 4.52 -26.95 -10.52
CA ASN A 124 5.45 -25.85 -10.81
C ASN A 124 5.43 -25.49 -12.30
#